data_AF-A0A133MV81-F1
#
_entry.id   AF-A0A133MV81-F1
#
_cell.length_a   1.000
_cell.length_b   1.000
_cell.length_c   1.000
_cell.angle_alpha   90.00
_cell.angle_beta   90.00
_cell.angle_gamma   90.00
#
_symmetry.space_group_name_H-M   'P 1'
#
loop_
_entity.id
_entity.type
_entity.pdbx_description
1 polymer ?
#
loop_
_entity_poly.entity_id
_entity_poly.type
_entity_poly.pdbx_seq_one_letter_code
_entity_poly.pdbx_strand_id
1 'polypeptide(L)'
;MREPGSGTREIVENYLINKGCNYNVYMELGNTEAIVRIVETGLGIACVSCKSIDERIKKGLIREIKIEDVKISRDLYLIYHKDKFISKNLEIFIDKIKNSDI
;
A
#
# COMPACT_ATOMS: atom_id res chain seq x y z
N MET A 1 6.43 6.99 -7.18
CA MET A 1 6.77 5.69 -6.58
C MET A 1 7.07 5.88 -5.10
N ARG A 2 6.94 4.83 -4.28
CA ARG A 2 7.55 4.82 -2.94
C ARG A 2 9.09 4.76 -3.05
N GLU A 3 9.77 5.13 -1.98
CA GLU A 3 11.21 5.00 -1.79
C GLU A 3 11.69 3.53 -1.93
N PRO A 4 12.95 3.29 -2.34
CA PRO A 4 13.57 1.96 -2.32
C PRO A 4 13.52 1.33 -0.92
N GLY A 5 13.31 0.02 -0.84
CA GLY A 5 13.09 -0.72 0.42
C GLY A 5 11.66 -0.62 0.97
N SER A 6 10.76 0.10 0.31
CA SER A 6 9.33 0.04 0.61
C SER A 6 8.74 -1.29 0.11
N GLY A 7 8.15 -2.08 1.00
CA GLY A 7 7.50 -3.33 0.61
C GLY A 7 6.40 -3.13 -0.46
N THR A 8 5.67 -2.00 -0.43
CA THR A 8 4.70 -1.67 -1.49
C THR A 8 5.38 -1.50 -2.85
N ARG A 9 6.54 -0.82 -2.91
CA ARG A 9 7.30 -0.69 -4.15
C ARG A 9 7.78 -2.04 -4.62
N GLU A 10 8.39 -2.83 -3.75
CA GLU A 10 8.93 -4.15 -4.10
C GLU A 10 7.86 -5.04 -4.72
N ILE A 11 6.66 -5.10 -4.13
CA ILE A 11 5.56 -5.90 -4.66
C ILE A 11 5.13 -5.43 -6.06
N VAL A 12 5.03 -4.12 -6.27
CA VAL A 12 4.62 -3.54 -7.56
C VAL A 12 5.71 -3.76 -8.61
N GLU A 13 6.97 -3.50 -8.29
CA GLU A 13 8.10 -3.70 -9.21
C GLU A 13 8.26 -5.18 -9.58
N ASN A 14 8.18 -6.08 -8.60
CA ASN A 14 8.20 -7.53 -8.83
C ASN A 14 7.09 -7.95 -9.80
N TYR A 15 5.88 -7.41 -9.62
CA TYR A 15 4.78 -7.68 -10.55
C TYR A 15 5.08 -7.19 -11.97
N LEU A 16 5.51 -5.94 -12.11
CA LEU A 16 5.81 -5.32 -13.41
C LEU A 16 6.95 -6.07 -14.13
N ILE A 17 8.03 -6.38 -13.42
CA ILE A 17 9.17 -7.13 -13.95
C ILE A 17 8.76 -8.53 -14.41
N ASN A 18 7.98 -9.26 -13.59
CA ASN A 18 7.50 -10.60 -13.96
C ASN A 18 6.57 -10.61 -15.18
N LYS A 19 5.92 -9.48 -15.48
CA LYS A 19 5.10 -9.30 -16.69
C LYS A 19 5.89 -8.73 -17.88
N GLY A 20 7.19 -8.46 -17.72
CA GLY A 20 8.01 -7.82 -18.76
C GLY A 20 7.60 -6.38 -19.05
N CYS A 21 6.90 -5.72 -18.12
CA CYS A 21 6.46 -4.35 -18.27
C CYS A 21 7.60 -3.38 -17.91
N ASN A 22 8.06 -2.62 -18.89
CA ASN A 22 8.96 -1.50 -18.64
C ASN A 22 8.19 -0.35 -17.99
N TYR A 23 8.78 0.28 -16.97
CA TYR A 23 8.23 1.44 -16.30
C TYR A 23 9.32 2.50 -16.08
N ASN A 24 8.91 3.75 -15.95
CA ASN A 24 9.81 4.86 -15.64
C ASN A 24 9.38 5.52 -14.33
N VAL A 25 10.33 5.68 -13.40
CA VAL A 25 10.08 6.33 -12.12
C VAL A 25 10.34 7.83 -12.27
N TYR A 26 9.26 8.61 -12.42
CA TYR A 26 9.34 10.07 -12.50
C TYR A 26 9.71 10.72 -11.16
N MET A 27 9.20 10.17 -10.05
CA MET A 27 9.38 10.72 -8.71
C MET A 27 9.33 9.61 -7.66
N GLU A 28 10.16 9.76 -6.61
CA GLU A 28 10.21 8.88 -5.45
C GLU A 28 9.91 9.66 -4.16
N LEU A 29 9.04 9.11 -3.32
CA LEU A 29 8.63 9.76 -2.06
C LEU A 29 8.46 8.74 -0.94
N GLY A 30 8.94 9.12 0.25
CA GLY A 30 8.89 8.33 1.48
C GLY A 30 7.50 8.08 2.08
N ASN A 31 6.50 8.86 1.65
CA ASN A 31 5.23 8.99 2.34
C ASN A 31 4.05 8.78 1.37
N THR A 32 3.17 7.83 1.69
CA THR A 32 1.95 7.54 0.91
C THR A 32 1.06 8.77 0.74
N GLU A 33 0.87 9.58 1.78
CA GLU A 33 0.03 10.78 1.72
C GLU A 33 0.62 11.84 0.77
N ALA A 34 1.95 12.00 0.75
CA ALA A 34 2.62 12.90 -0.18
C ALA A 34 2.44 12.44 -1.63
N ILE A 35 2.57 11.14 -1.89
CA ILE A 35 2.32 10.55 -3.21
C ILE A 35 0.87 10.83 -3.64
N VAL A 36 -0.08 10.54 -2.76
CA VAL A 36 -1.51 10.68 -3.05
C VAL A 36 -1.87 12.13 -3.35
N ARG A 37 -1.36 13.11 -2.58
CA ARG A 37 -1.58 14.53 -2.86
C ARG A 37 -1.04 14.99 -4.21
N ILE A 38 0.11 14.47 -4.63
CA ILE A 38 0.66 14.79 -5.97
C ILE A 38 -0.19 14.19 -7.08
N VAL A 39 -0.79 13.02 -6.85
CA VAL A 39 -1.75 12.45 -7.80
C VAL A 39 -3.02 13.30 -7.85
N GLU A 40 -3.51 13.83 -6.73
CA GLU A 40 -4.68 14.74 -6.69
C GLU A 40 -4.45 16.02 -7.51
N THR A 41 -3.20 16.51 -7.63
CA THR A 41 -2.90 17.68 -8.48
C THR A 41 -2.79 17.34 -9.97
N GLY A 42 -2.91 16.06 -10.35
CA GLY A 42 -2.81 15.60 -11.74
C GLY A 42 -1.39 15.48 -12.26
N LEU A 43 -0.37 15.52 -11.39
CA LEU A 43 1.04 15.48 -11.82
C LEU A 43 1.51 14.07 -12.25
N GLY A 44 0.72 13.02 -12.01
CA GLY A 44 1.07 11.67 -12.44
C GLY A 44 0.18 10.58 -11.84
N ILE A 45 0.65 9.34 -11.96
CA ILE A 45 0.00 8.14 -11.41
C ILE A 45 0.88 7.50 -10.35
N ALA A 46 0.27 6.72 -9.45
CA ALA A 46 1.00 5.97 -8.44
C ALA A 46 0.30 4.65 -8.09
N CYS A 47 1.08 3.68 -7.64
CA CYS A 47 0.58 2.46 -7.02
C CYS A 47 0.62 2.61 -5.50
N VAL A 48 -0.55 2.52 -4.86
CA VAL A 48 -0.73 2.64 -3.40
C VAL A 48 -1.75 1.60 -2.93
N SER A 49 -1.86 1.40 -1.62
CA SER A 49 -2.93 0.56 -1.06
C SER A 49 -4.30 1.18 -1.36
N CYS A 50 -5.25 0.39 -1.87
CA CYS A 50 -6.63 0.86 -2.12
C CYS A 50 -7.24 1.52 -0.86
N LYS A 51 -7.01 0.91 0.31
CA LYS A 51 -7.47 1.45 1.61
C LYS A 51 -6.97 2.86 1.93
N SER A 52 -5.83 3.28 1.35
CA SER A 52 -5.29 4.63 1.59
C SER A 52 -5.98 5.73 0.77
N ILE A 53 -6.79 5.35 -0.22
CA ILE A 53 -7.44 6.28 -1.16
C ILE A 53 -8.96 6.13 -1.25
N ASP A 54 -9.57 5.22 -0.48
CA ASP A 54 -11.03 4.95 -0.53
C ASP A 54 -11.88 6.22 -0.41
N GLU A 55 -11.57 7.09 0.56
CA GLU A 55 -12.29 8.36 0.71
C GLU A 55 -12.09 9.31 -0.47
N ARG A 56 -10.89 9.32 -1.05
CA ARG A 56 -10.53 10.21 -2.16
C ARG A 56 -11.21 9.82 -3.45
N ILE A 57 -11.34 8.51 -3.68
CA ILE A 57 -12.17 7.95 -4.76
C ILE A 57 -13.63 8.36 -4.54
N LYS A 58 -14.18 8.17 -3.33
CA LYS A 58 -15.57 8.55 -3.00
C LYS A 58 -15.84 10.05 -3.21
N LYS A 59 -14.85 10.90 -2.91
CA LYS A 59 -14.91 12.35 -3.11
C LYS A 59 -14.59 12.79 -4.54
N GLY A 60 -14.24 11.86 -5.44
CA GLY A 60 -13.89 12.17 -6.83
C GLY A 60 -12.56 12.89 -7.01
N LEU A 61 -11.69 12.92 -5.99
CA LEU A 61 -10.39 13.58 -6.02
C LEU A 61 -9.34 12.77 -6.77
N ILE A 62 -9.48 11.44 -6.77
CA ILE A 62 -8.60 10.50 -7.46
C ILE A 62 -9.48 9.45 -8.15
N ARG A 63 -9.01 8.94 -9.27
CA ARG A 63 -9.61 7.80 -9.97
C ARG A 63 -8.71 6.59 -9.88
N GLU A 64 -9.28 5.44 -9.55
CA GLU A 64 -8.61 4.15 -9.67
C GLU A 64 -8.51 3.74 -11.15
N ILE A 65 -7.34 3.23 -11.56
CA ILE A 65 -7.15 2.62 -12.87
C ILE A 65 -7.24 1.11 -12.69
N LYS A 66 -8.33 0.51 -13.19
CA LYS A 66 -8.49 -0.94 -13.21
C LYS A 66 -7.72 -1.51 -14.39
N ILE A 67 -6.86 -2.47 -14.12
CA ILE A 67 -6.09 -3.17 -15.15
C ILE A 67 -6.59 -4.61 -15.20
N GLU A 68 -7.02 -5.05 -16.37
CA GLU A 68 -7.50 -6.43 -16.59
C GLU A 68 -6.38 -7.44 -16.32
N ASP A 69 -6.75 -8.59 -15.74
CA ASP A 69 -5.83 -9.68 -15.39
C ASP A 69 -4.67 -9.31 -14.44
N VAL A 70 -4.81 -8.17 -13.74
CA VAL A 70 -3.87 -7.73 -12.70
C VAL A 70 -4.50 -7.90 -11.33
N LYS A 71 -3.91 -8.76 -10.51
CA LYS A 71 -4.21 -8.84 -9.08
C LYS A 71 -2.91 -8.78 -8.29
N ILE A 72 -2.68 -7.61 -7.69
CA ILE A 72 -1.55 -7.37 -6.78
C ILE A 72 -2.11 -7.37 -5.36
N SER A 73 -1.84 -8.43 -4.62
CA SER A 73 -2.20 -8.55 -3.21
C SER A 73 -0.96 -8.78 -2.37
N ARG A 74 -1.03 -8.39 -1.10
CA ARG A 74 0.01 -8.63 -0.12
C ARG A 74 -0.61 -8.97 1.21
N ASP A 75 0.04 -9.84 1.94
CA ASP A 75 -0.35 -10.14 3.30
C ASP A 75 0.12 -9.03 4.25
N LEU A 76 -0.63 -8.84 5.33
CA LEU A 76 -0.23 -8.03 6.46
C LEU A 76 0.14 -8.96 7.62
N TYR A 77 1.34 -8.77 8.13
CA TYR A 77 1.88 -9.60 9.21
C TYR A 77 1.92 -8.81 10.51
N LEU A 78 1.42 -9.41 11.58
CA LEU A 78 1.64 -8.94 12.94
C LEU A 78 2.91 -9.62 13.47
N ILE A 79 3.95 -8.82 13.75
CA ILE A 79 5.25 -9.32 14.21
C ILE A 79 5.57 -8.73 15.58
N TYR A 80 6.00 -9.59 16.50
CA TYR A 80 6.53 -9.21 17.81
C TYR A 80 7.65 -10.17 18.22
N HIS A 81 8.54 -9.73 19.11
CA HIS A 81 9.64 -10.55 19.60
C HIS A 81 9.12 -11.78 20.34
N LYS A 82 9.80 -12.92 20.20
CA LYS A 82 9.43 -14.18 20.89
C LYS A 82 9.32 -14.02 22.42
N ASP A 83 10.16 -13.16 22.98
CA ASP A 83 10.21 -12.87 24.43
C ASP A 83 9.39 -11.63 24.81
N LYS A 84 8.49 -11.15 23.94
CA LYS A 84 7.61 -10.01 24.23
C LYS A 84 6.59 -10.40 25.30
N PHE A 85 6.59 -9.70 26.42
CA PHE A 85 5.51 -9.83 27.40
C PHE A 85 4.17 -9.39 26.79
N ILE A 86 3.21 -10.31 26.74
CA ILE A 86 1.85 -10.07 26.24
C ILE A 86 0.96 -9.74 27.43
N SER A 87 0.67 -8.46 27.61
CA SER A 87 -0.33 -8.02 28.59
C SER A 87 -1.74 -8.32 28.07
N LYS A 88 -2.72 -8.36 28.97
CA LYS A 88 -4.14 -8.54 28.61
C LYS A 88 -4.64 -7.49 27.61
N ASN A 89 -4.18 -6.25 27.72
CA ASN A 89 -4.53 -5.20 26.76
C ASN A 89 -3.92 -5.46 25.37
N LEU A 90 -2.70 -5.99 25.32
CA LEU A 90 -2.07 -6.36 24.06
C LEU A 90 -2.76 -7.57 23.43
N GLU A 91 -3.16 -8.57 24.22
CA GLU A 91 -3.95 -9.71 23.75
C GLU A 91 -5.27 -9.26 23.12
N ILE A 92 -6.04 -8.41 23.81
CA ILE A 92 -7.28 -7.83 23.28
C ILE A 92 -7.04 -7.06 21.98
N PHE A 93 -5.93 -6.31 21.88
CA PHE A 93 -5.58 -5.59 20.67
C PHE A 93 -5.22 -6.53 19.51
N ILE A 94 -4.43 -7.58 19.77
CA ILE A 94 -4.06 -8.60 18.78
C ILE A 94 -5.30 -9.30 18.26
N ASP A 95 -6.21 -9.69 19.15
CA ASP A 95 -7.46 -10.35 18.77
C ASP A 95 -8.36 -9.42 17.94
N LYS A 96 -8.44 -8.13 18.30
CA LYS A 96 -9.16 -7.14 17.49
C LYS A 96 -8.57 -7.01 16.09
N ILE A 97 -7.24 -6.97 15.96
CA ILE A 97 -6.58 -6.89 14.65
C ILE A 97 -6.83 -8.14 13.81
N LYS A 98 -6.72 -9.34 14.40
CA LYS A 98 -6.91 -10.62 13.68
C LYS A 98 -8.33 -10.80 13.15
N ASN A 99 -9.32 -10.22 13.84
CA ASN A 99 -10.73 -10.30 13.46
C ASN A 99 -11.20 -9.07 12.68
N SER A 100 -10.32 -8.12 12.38
CA SER A 100 -10.67 -6.93 11.61
C SER A 100 -10.37 -7.11 10.12
N ASP A 101 -11.25 -6.59 9.26
CA ASP A 101 -11.04 -6.50 7.82
C ASP A 101 -9.99 -5.41 7.52
N ILE A 102 -8.72 -5.69 7.81
CA ILE A 102 -7.55 -4.89 7.41
C ILE A 102 -6.92 -5.47 6.15
#